data_AF-A0A7C2LE14-F1
#
_entry.id   AF-A0A7C2LE14-F1
#
_cell.length_a   1.000
_cell.length_b   1.000
_cell.length_c   1.000
_cell.angle_alpha   90.00
_cell.angle_beta   90.00
_cell.angle_gamma   90.00
#
_symmetry.space_group_name_H-M   'P 1'
#
loop_
_entity.id
_entity.type
_entity.pdbx_description
1 polymer ?
#
loop_
_entity_poly.entity_id
_entity_poly.type
_entity_poly.pdbx_seq_one_letter_code
_entity_poly.pdbx_strand_id
1 'polypeptide(L)'
;MRYRKVECAEVNLDELGLRQKHADWLLVCGNTVIVVKETEHARLDDVEQLDQTLESCRSGELQRVVRERVSGEPVSYYGVLHARSVGSMVVRALRARSRRKRVPIECASCDEEVARVIDRILQRRPRRAARLFRALPLNYLKAKVKYC
;
A
#
# COMPACT_ATOMS: atom_id res chain seq x y z
N MET A 1 -22.18 -21.44 0.75
CA MET A 1 -20.88 -21.01 0.19
C MET A 1 -20.19 -20.14 1.24
N ARG A 2 -19.04 -20.53 1.79
CA ARG A 2 -18.34 -19.77 2.85
C ARG A 2 -17.38 -18.76 2.20
N TYR A 3 -17.63 -17.47 2.43
CA TYR A 3 -16.75 -16.38 2.00
C TYR A 3 -15.52 -16.33 2.92
N ARG A 4 -14.31 -16.26 2.37
CA ARG A 4 -13.12 -15.97 3.19
C ARG A 4 -13.05 -14.45 3.39
N LYS A 5 -12.72 -14.02 4.60
CA LYS A 5 -12.33 -12.64 4.89
C LYS A 5 -10.86 -12.52 4.50
N VAL A 6 -10.44 -11.49 3.76
CA VAL A 6 -9.00 -11.24 3.60
C VAL A 6 -8.55 -10.56 4.87
N GLU A 7 -7.85 -11.29 5.72
CA GLU A 7 -7.16 -10.67 6.84
C GLU A 7 -5.90 -9.98 6.30
N CYS A 8 -5.72 -8.74 6.70
CA CYS A 8 -4.55 -7.95 6.37
C CYS A 8 -3.73 -7.75 7.64
N ALA A 9 -2.45 -8.07 7.57
CA ALA A 9 -1.49 -7.68 8.60
C ALA A 9 -1.04 -6.24 8.33
N GLU A 10 -1.16 -5.38 9.33
CA GLU A 10 -0.65 -4.02 9.31
C GLU A 10 0.70 -3.96 10.03
N VAL A 11 1.65 -3.24 9.45
CA VAL A 11 2.97 -2.99 10.03
C VAL A 11 3.23 -1.50 10.01
N ASN A 12 3.41 -0.92 11.20
CA ASN A 12 3.92 0.44 11.36
C ASN A 12 5.41 0.45 11.02
N LEU A 13 5.81 1.17 9.97
CA LEU A 13 7.21 1.20 9.55
C LEU A 13 8.06 2.12 10.45
N ASP A 14 7.45 3.11 11.10
CA ASP A 14 8.13 3.99 12.07
C ASP A 14 8.64 3.22 13.30
N GLU A 15 7.98 2.10 13.64
CA GLU A 15 8.33 1.26 14.80
C GLU A 15 9.45 0.25 14.51
N LEU A 16 9.91 0.14 13.26
CA LEU A 16 10.90 -0.86 12.85
C LEU A 16 12.36 -0.38 12.96
N GLY A 17 12.61 0.88 13.34
CA GLY A 17 13.95 1.42 13.47
C GLY A 17 14.75 1.41 12.15
N LEU A 18 14.05 1.60 11.02
CA LEU A 18 14.65 1.58 9.69
C LEU A 18 15.61 2.77 9.51
N ARG A 19 16.73 2.53 8.84
CA ARG A 19 17.76 3.57 8.63
C ARG A 19 17.44 4.52 7.48
N GLN A 20 16.67 4.04 6.51
CA GLN A 20 16.36 4.75 5.28
C GLN A 20 14.99 5.43 5.39
N LYS A 21 14.78 6.48 4.59
CA LYS A 21 13.46 7.11 4.46
C LYS A 21 12.44 6.06 3.99
N HIS A 22 11.29 6.01 4.67
CA HIS A 22 10.23 5.05 4.35
C HIS A 22 8.85 5.70 4.38
N ALA A 23 7.88 5.00 3.82
CA ALA A 23 6.46 5.29 4.00
C ALA A 23 6.03 4.92 5.43
N ASP A 24 4.80 5.26 5.82
CA ASP A 24 4.37 5.11 7.21
C ASP A 24 3.87 3.68 7.48
N TRP A 25 3.19 3.06 6.50
CA TRP A 25 2.55 1.75 6.69
C TRP A 25 2.83 0.75 5.59
N LEU A 26 2.80 -0.52 6.00
CA LEU A 26 2.75 -1.68 5.12
C LEU A 26 1.52 -2.52 5.48
N LEU A 27 0.68 -2.79 4.48
CA LEU A 27 -0.45 -3.70 4.59
C LEU A 27 -0.16 -4.97 3.77
N VAL A 28 -0.20 -6.12 4.42
CA VAL A 28 0.00 -7.43 3.79
C VAL A 28 -1.29 -8.23 3.84
N CYS A 29 -1.96 -8.36 2.68
CA CYS A 29 -3.27 -8.98 2.52
C CYS A 29 -3.17 -10.25 1.63
N GLY A 30 -2.83 -11.38 2.24
CA GLY A 30 -2.44 -12.60 1.51
C GLY A 30 -1.14 -12.35 0.72
N ASN A 31 -1.17 -12.49 -0.62
CA ASN A 31 0.00 -12.23 -1.48
C ASN A 31 -0.01 -10.80 -2.05
N THR A 32 -0.75 -9.88 -1.45
CA THR A 32 -0.84 -8.48 -1.88
C THR A 32 -0.22 -7.59 -0.83
N VAL A 33 0.78 -6.82 -1.22
CA VAL A 33 1.50 -5.86 -0.37
C VAL A 33 1.12 -4.46 -0.83
N ILE A 34 0.63 -3.64 0.10
CA ILE A 34 0.23 -2.25 -0.15
C ILE A 34 1.07 -1.37 0.78
N VAL A 35 1.86 -0.48 0.19
CA VAL A 35 2.64 0.52 0.93
C VAL A 35 1.82 1.79 0.98
N VAL A 36 1.62 2.38 2.16
CA VAL A 36 0.85 3.61 2.35
C VAL A 36 1.75 4.70 2.91
N LYS A 37 1.82 5.83 2.19
CA LYS A 37 2.43 7.08 2.66
C LYS A 37 1.33 8.08 2.99
N GLU A 38 1.33 8.60 4.21
CA GLU A 38 0.43 9.61 4.72
C GLU A 38 1.16 10.95 4.82
N THR A 39 0.55 12.01 4.29
CA THR A 39 1.06 13.38 4.38
C THR A 39 -0.09 14.36 4.18
N GLU A 40 -0.08 15.53 4.82
CA GLU A 40 -1.12 16.52 4.55
C GLU A 40 -0.96 17.12 3.14
N HIS A 41 0.28 17.44 2.78
CA HIS A 41 0.64 18.07 1.51
C HIS A 41 1.76 17.27 0.84
N ALA A 42 1.42 16.61 -0.26
CA ALA A 42 2.38 15.75 -0.94
C ALA A 42 3.54 16.52 -1.57
N ARG A 43 4.74 15.98 -1.39
CA ARG A 43 6.02 16.48 -1.92
C ARG A 43 6.73 15.38 -2.71
N LEU A 44 7.81 15.76 -3.41
CA LEU A 44 8.63 14.78 -4.13
C LEU A 44 9.31 13.80 -3.17
N ASP A 45 9.70 14.23 -1.97
CA ASP A 45 10.22 13.37 -0.91
C ASP A 45 9.25 12.24 -0.51
N ASP A 46 7.93 12.50 -0.50
CA ASP A 46 6.92 11.47 -0.22
C ASP A 46 6.90 10.41 -1.34
N VAL A 47 7.10 10.84 -2.59
CA VAL A 47 7.23 9.92 -3.74
C VAL A 47 8.49 9.07 -3.60
N GLU A 48 9.60 9.66 -3.16
CA GLU A 48 10.85 8.94 -2.93
C GLU A 48 10.73 7.93 -1.78
N GLN A 49 10.12 8.31 -0.67
CA GLN A 49 9.81 7.42 0.46
C GLN A 49 8.96 6.22 0.01
N LEU A 50 7.89 6.48 -0.75
CA LEU A 50 7.04 5.42 -1.27
C LEU A 50 7.81 4.48 -2.23
N ASP A 51 8.62 5.04 -3.13
CA ASP A 51 9.41 4.29 -4.11
C ASP A 51 10.51 3.44 -3.46
N GLN A 52 11.19 3.98 -2.44
CA GLN A 52 12.22 3.29 -1.67
C GLN A 52 11.62 2.17 -0.82
N THR A 53 10.48 2.41 -0.19
CA THR A 53 9.79 1.39 0.61
C THR A 53 9.35 0.22 -0.28
N LEU A 54 8.78 0.50 -1.45
CA LEU A 54 8.43 -0.53 -2.43
C LEU A 54 9.64 -1.38 -2.87
N GLU A 55 10.81 -0.76 -3.01
CA GLU A 55 12.05 -1.48 -3.33
C GLU A 55 12.52 -2.33 -2.14
N SER A 56 12.53 -1.73 -0.94
CA SER A 56 12.91 -2.42 0.29
C SER A 56 12.06 -3.66 0.56
N CYS A 57 10.75 -3.59 0.26
CA CYS A 57 9.85 -4.74 0.33
C CYS A 57 10.22 -5.87 -0.65
N ARG A 58 10.78 -5.53 -1.83
CA ARG A 58 11.12 -6.51 -2.87
C ARG A 58 12.48 -7.17 -2.63
N SER A 59 13.47 -6.38 -2.24
CA SER A 59 14.88 -6.77 -2.30
C SER A 59 15.74 -6.20 -1.17
N GLY A 60 15.16 -5.46 -0.21
CA GLY A 60 15.90 -4.78 0.86
C GLY A 60 15.48 -5.17 2.28
N GLU A 61 15.63 -4.22 3.21
CA GLU A 61 15.45 -4.41 4.66
C GLU A 61 14.05 -4.93 5.04
N LEU A 62 13.03 -4.59 4.26
CA LEU A 62 11.64 -5.03 4.49
C LEU A 62 11.28 -6.37 3.85
N GLN A 63 12.18 -6.97 3.04
CA GLN A 63 11.88 -8.22 2.34
C GLN A 63 11.52 -9.36 3.31
N ARG A 64 12.23 -9.45 4.44
CA ARG A 64 11.96 -10.47 5.47
C ARG A 64 10.58 -10.27 6.10
N VAL A 65 10.25 -9.03 6.47
CA VAL A 65 8.94 -8.66 7.04
C VAL A 65 7.79 -9.06 6.12
N VAL A 66 7.95 -8.83 4.81
CA VAL A 66 6.99 -9.22 3.77
C VAL A 66 6.89 -10.73 3.66
N ARG A 67 8.03 -11.44 3.49
CA ARG A 67 8.07 -12.90 3.29
C ARG A 67 7.44 -13.69 4.44
N GLU A 68 7.61 -13.22 5.67
CA GLU A 68 7.01 -13.86 6.85
C GLU A 68 5.48 -13.69 6.92
N ARG A 69 4.90 -12.75 6.15
CA ARG A 69 3.47 -12.40 6.21
C ARG A 69 2.68 -12.77 4.96
N VAL A 70 3.34 -12.94 3.81
CA VAL A 70 2.67 -13.39 2.59
C VAL A 70 2.38 -14.88 2.62
N SER A 71 1.28 -15.31 1.98
CA SER A 71 0.88 -16.72 1.97
C SER A 71 1.55 -17.56 0.87
N GLY A 72 2.40 -16.94 0.03
CA GLY A 72 3.14 -17.60 -1.04
C GLY A 72 3.49 -16.64 -2.20
N GLU A 73 3.95 -17.21 -3.31
CA GLU A 73 4.31 -16.48 -4.54
C GLU A 73 3.28 -16.70 -5.67
N PRO A 74 3.09 -15.75 -6.61
CA PRO A 74 3.78 -14.45 -6.71
C PRO A 74 3.19 -13.38 -5.77
N VAL A 75 4.06 -12.51 -5.23
CA VAL A 75 3.65 -11.31 -4.48
C VAL A 75 3.35 -10.13 -5.42
N SER A 76 2.19 -9.48 -5.22
CA SER A 76 1.78 -8.27 -5.93
C SER A 76 1.99 -7.04 -5.05
N TYR A 77 2.61 -5.99 -5.60
CA TYR A 77 2.94 -4.77 -4.86
C TYR A 77 2.14 -3.58 -5.38
N TYR A 78 1.70 -2.72 -4.46
CA TYR A 78 0.94 -1.49 -4.74
C TYR A 78 1.42 -0.36 -3.83
N GLY A 79 1.36 0.87 -4.32
CA GLY A 79 1.58 2.07 -3.52
C GLY A 79 0.29 2.88 -3.38
N VAL A 80 0.11 3.51 -2.22
CA VAL A 80 -0.95 4.47 -1.96
C VAL A 80 -0.32 5.71 -1.34
N LEU A 81 -0.53 6.86 -1.96
CA LEU A 81 -0.21 8.15 -1.36
C LEU A 81 -1.50 8.77 -0.84
N HIS A 82 -1.66 8.77 0.48
CA HIS A 82 -2.74 9.43 1.19
C HIS A 82 -2.33 10.89 1.46
N ALA A 83 -2.88 11.82 0.69
CA ALA A 83 -2.62 13.24 0.85
C ALA A 83 -3.77 14.14 0.43
N ARG A 84 -4.12 15.10 1.28
CA ARG A 84 -5.22 16.05 1.06
C ARG A 84 -5.00 16.91 -0.19
N SER A 85 -3.76 17.28 -0.46
CA SER A 85 -3.39 18.01 -1.67
C SER A 85 -2.20 17.37 -2.37
N VAL A 86 -2.30 17.19 -3.69
CA VAL A 86 -1.23 16.62 -4.52
C VAL A 86 -0.93 17.55 -5.69
N GLY A 87 0.27 18.12 -5.71
CA GLY A 87 0.72 18.98 -6.80
C GLY A 87 0.95 18.22 -8.11
N SER A 88 0.80 18.90 -9.25
CA SER A 88 0.95 18.29 -10.58
C SER A 88 2.32 17.63 -10.81
N MET A 89 3.39 18.18 -10.23
CA MET A 89 4.74 17.58 -10.28
C MET A 89 4.80 16.25 -9.53
N VAL A 90 4.15 16.14 -8.37
CA VAL A 90 4.06 14.90 -7.59
C VAL A 90 3.30 13.84 -8.37
N VAL A 91 2.15 14.20 -8.97
CA VAL A 91 1.37 13.30 -9.85
C VAL A 91 2.24 12.79 -11.01
N ARG A 92 3.01 13.67 -11.65
CA ARG A 92 3.93 13.29 -12.75
C ARG A 92 5.01 12.33 -12.26
N ALA A 93 5.62 12.62 -11.11
CA ALA A 93 6.64 11.77 -10.51
C ALA A 93 6.10 10.37 -10.16
N LEU A 94 4.94 10.28 -9.51
CA LEU A 94 4.27 9.02 -9.19
C LEU A 94 3.97 8.19 -10.45
N ARG A 95 3.44 8.83 -11.49
CA ARG A 95 3.17 8.16 -12.77
C ARG A 95 4.45 7.63 -13.42
N ALA A 96 5.54 8.40 -13.38
CA ALA A 96 6.82 7.97 -13.90
C ALA A 96 7.37 6.75 -13.13
N ARG A 97 7.34 6.79 -11.79
CA ARG A 97 7.77 5.68 -10.92
C ARG A 97 6.92 4.42 -11.12
N SER A 98 5.60 4.61 -11.13
CA SER A 98 4.63 3.53 -11.35
C SER A 98 4.89 2.80 -12.67
N ARG A 99 5.11 3.55 -13.76
CA ARG A 99 5.46 2.97 -15.08
C ARG A 99 6.80 2.27 -15.07
N ARG A 100 7.84 2.91 -14.53
CA ARG A 100 9.21 2.38 -14.51
C ARG A 100 9.29 1.05 -13.76
N LYS A 101 8.63 0.93 -12.61
CA LYS A 101 8.66 -0.27 -11.75
C LYS A 101 7.53 -1.27 -12.02
N ARG A 102 6.60 -0.94 -12.92
CA ARG A 102 5.35 -1.69 -13.17
C ARG A 102 4.58 -1.97 -11.88
N VAL A 103 4.54 -0.96 -10.99
CA VAL A 103 3.80 -0.99 -9.72
C VAL A 103 2.69 0.05 -9.79
N PRO A 104 1.42 -0.32 -9.66
CA PRO A 104 0.35 0.66 -9.59
C PRO A 104 0.50 1.50 -8.32
N ILE A 105 0.49 2.83 -8.49
CA ILE A 105 0.49 3.78 -7.38
C ILE A 105 -0.75 4.67 -7.53
N GLU A 106 -1.61 4.65 -6.52
CA GLU A 106 -2.84 5.45 -6.49
C GLU A 106 -2.72 6.57 -5.43
N CYS A 107 -3.45 7.67 -5.63
CA CYS A 107 -3.57 8.73 -4.64
C CYS A 107 -4.95 8.67 -4.00
N ALA A 108 -5.03 9.03 -2.73
CA ALA A 108 -6.28 9.20 -1.99
C ALA A 108 -6.18 10.50 -1.18
N SER A 109 -7.27 11.25 -1.10
CA SER A 109 -7.31 12.54 -0.41
C SER A 109 -7.85 12.47 1.01
N CYS A 110 -8.53 11.39 1.36
CA CYS A 110 -9.07 11.12 2.68
C CYS A 110 -9.06 9.62 3.03
N ASP A 111 -9.37 9.30 4.28
CA ASP A 111 -9.34 7.93 4.80
C ASP A 111 -10.36 7.01 4.09
N GLU A 112 -11.55 7.50 3.74
CA GLU A 112 -12.51 6.68 2.98
C GLU A 112 -12.02 6.40 1.55
N GLU A 113 -11.29 7.34 0.94
CA GLU A 113 -10.68 7.12 -0.36
C GLU A 113 -9.55 6.09 -0.29
N VAL A 114 -8.71 6.12 0.76
CA VAL A 114 -7.69 5.09 0.99
C VAL A 114 -8.34 3.71 1.07
N ALA A 115 -9.42 3.58 1.85
CA ALA A 115 -10.15 2.31 1.96
C ALA A 115 -10.73 1.85 0.62
N ARG A 116 -11.35 2.75 -0.16
CA ARG A 116 -11.86 2.43 -1.51
C ARG A 116 -10.74 2.00 -2.46
N VAL A 117 -9.58 2.65 -2.40
CA VAL A 117 -8.39 2.29 -3.19
C VAL A 117 -7.91 0.89 -2.82
N ILE A 118 -7.75 0.61 -1.53
CA ILE A 118 -7.34 -0.71 -1.03
C ILE A 118 -8.33 -1.79 -1.47
N ASP A 119 -9.64 -1.54 -1.32
CA ASP A 119 -10.68 -2.48 -1.77
C ASP A 119 -10.57 -2.79 -3.26
N ARG A 120 -10.39 -1.75 -4.08
CA ARG A 120 -10.23 -1.90 -5.53
C ARG A 120 -8.97 -2.69 -5.86
N ILE A 121 -7.86 -2.47 -5.15
CA ILE A 121 -6.62 -3.23 -5.30
C ILE A 121 -6.87 -4.71 -4.99
N LEU A 122 -7.52 -5.02 -3.87
CA LEU A 122 -7.80 -6.39 -3.45
C LEU A 122 -8.78 -7.11 -4.40
N GLN A 123 -9.71 -6.37 -5.01
CA GLN A 123 -10.63 -6.91 -6.03
C GLN A 123 -9.97 -7.17 -7.39
N ARG A 124 -8.84 -6.50 -7.72
CA ARG A 124 -8.17 -6.56 -9.02
C ARG A 124 -7.27 -7.79 -9.25
N ARG A 125 -7.31 -8.83 -8.41
CA ARG A 125 -6.38 -9.97 -8.51
C ARG A 125 -6.37 -10.66 -9.89
N PRO A 126 -5.20 -11.16 -10.35
CA PRO A 126 -5.07 -11.86 -11.63
C PRO A 126 -5.88 -13.17 -11.66
N ARG A 127 -6.43 -13.50 -12.84
CA ARG A 127 -7.42 -14.55 -13.17
C ARG A 127 -7.14 -16.00 -12.68
N ARG A 128 -6.03 -16.32 -12.02
CA ARG A 128 -5.71 -17.70 -11.60
C ARG A 128 -6.25 -18.13 -10.23
N ALA A 129 -6.79 -17.21 -9.43
CA ALA A 129 -7.42 -17.53 -8.15
C ALA A 129 -8.80 -16.85 -8.03
N ALA A 130 -9.67 -17.09 -9.01
CA ALA A 130 -11.06 -16.72 -8.90
C ALA A 130 -11.76 -17.69 -7.93
N ARG A 131 -11.95 -17.27 -6.67
CA ARG A 131 -13.12 -17.66 -5.87
C ARG A 131 -13.22 -16.79 -4.61
N LEU A 132 -14.24 -15.92 -4.65
CA LEU A 132 -14.98 -15.37 -3.51
C LEU A 132 -14.26 -14.35 -2.62
N PHE A 133 -14.50 -13.06 -2.83
CA PHE A 133 -14.31 -12.06 -1.77
C PHE A 133 -15.33 -10.90 -1.83
N ARG A 134 -15.96 -10.66 -0.67
CA ARG A 134 -16.55 -9.38 -0.26
C ARG A 134 -16.23 -9.19 1.23
N ALA A 135 -16.13 -7.92 1.61
CA ALA A 135 -15.90 -7.36 2.94
C ALA A 135 -14.43 -7.04 3.31
N LEU A 136 -14.24 -5.74 3.51
CA LEU A 136 -13.07 -4.96 3.90
C LEU A 136 -12.29 -5.52 5.09
N PRO A 137 -10.97 -5.25 5.17
CA PRO A 137 -10.28 -5.13 6.44
C PRO A 137 -10.80 -3.86 7.16
N LEU A 138 -11.93 -4.00 7.88
CA LEU A 138 -12.50 -3.00 8.79
C LEU A 138 -11.56 -2.59 9.94
N ASN A 139 -10.36 -3.15 10.02
CA ASN A 139 -9.41 -2.85 11.09
C ASN A 139 -8.48 -1.67 10.77
N TYR A 140 -8.15 -1.41 9.49
CA TYR A 140 -7.34 -0.23 9.11
C TYR A 140 -8.10 1.08 9.39
N LEU A 141 -9.40 1.11 9.05
CA LEU A 141 -10.28 2.28 9.22
C LEU A 141 -10.67 2.58 10.67
N LYS A 142 -10.54 1.62 11.61
CA LYS A 142 -11.06 1.80 12.97
C LYS A 142 -10.17 2.66 13.86
N ALA A 143 -8.94 2.94 13.43
CA ALA A 143 -7.96 3.62 14.28
C ALA A 143 -7.57 5.03 13.82
N LYS A 144 -7.83 5.44 12.58
CA LYS A 144 -7.29 6.71 12.06
C LYS A 144 -8.29 7.40 11.12
N VAL A 145 -8.97 8.39 11.68
CA VAL A 145 -9.48 9.54 10.93
C VAL A 145 -8.41 10.62 11.12
N LYS A 146 -7.52 10.79 10.14
CA LYS A 146 -6.57 11.91 10.16
C LYS A 146 -7.09 13.06 9.32
N TYR A 147 -7.67 12.77 8.16
CA TYR A 147 -8.11 13.80 7.22
C TYR A 147 -9.35 13.34 6.45
N CYS A 148 -10.50 13.91 6.82
CA CYS A 148 -11.71 14.04 6.01
C CYS A 148 -12.24 15.46 6.19
#